data_AF-A0A1B8CUS9-F1
#
_entry.id   AF-A0A1B8CUS9-F1
#
_cell.length_a   1.000
_cell.length_b   1.000
_cell.length_c   1.000
_cell.angle_alpha   90.00
_cell.angle_beta   90.00
_cell.angle_gamma   90.00
#
_symmetry.space_group_name_H-M   'P 1'
#
loop_
_entity.id
_entity.type
_entity.pdbx_description
1 polymer ?
#
loop_
_entity_poly.entity_id
_entity_poly.type
_entity_poly.pdbx_seq_one_letter_code
_entity_poly.pdbx_strand_id
1 'polypeptide(L)' 'MFSLRHLPPLIVATGMGLGGTMPFFSPSRAMMTFGLPPSLADNPAAQVLMTIMAGRNIALGAAIWLL' A
#
# COMPACT_ATOMS: atom_id res chain seq x y z
N MET A 1 -24.64 -10.97 2.69
CA MET A 1 -25.28 -9.97 3.57
C MET A 1 -24.22 -9.36 4.46
N PHE A 2 -24.19 -8.04 4.60
CA PHE A 2 -23.22 -7.33 5.45
C PHE A 2 -23.55 -7.47 6.95
N SER A 3 -22.53 -7.43 7.82
CA SER A 3 -22.64 -7.49 9.28
C SER A 3 -21.46 -6.74 9.93
N LEU A 4 -21.62 -6.26 11.17
CA LEU A 4 -20.58 -5.51 11.90
C LEU A 4 -19.24 -6.25 12.02
N ARG A 5 -19.23 -7.58 11.96
CA ARG A 5 -18.00 -8.40 11.96
C ARG A 5 -17.10 -8.14 10.74
N HIS A 6 -17.62 -7.55 9.67
CA HIS A 6 -16.86 -7.17 8.49
C HIS A 6 -16.19 -5.79 8.63
N LEU A 7 -16.51 -5.00 9.65
CA LEU A 7 -15.88 -3.68 9.83
C LEU A 7 -14.36 -3.77 10.00
N PRO A 8 -13.80 -4.63 10.87
CA PRO A 8 -12.34 -4.74 11.00
C PRO A 8 -11.61 -5.05 9.68
N PRO A 9 -11.97 -6.09 8.89
CA PRO A 9 -11.29 -6.34 7.63
C PRO A 9 -11.48 -5.22 6.60
N LEU A 10 -12.63 -4.51 6.58
CA LEU A 10 -12.83 -3.39 5.67
C LEU A 10 -11.99 -2.16 6.02
N ILE A 11 -11.76 -1.88 7.31
CA ILE A 11 -10.85 -0.81 7.74
C ILE A 11 -9.43 -1.12 7.26
N VAL A 12 -8.98 -2.37 7.45
CA VAL A 12 -7.67 -2.83 6.96
C VAL A 12 -7.59 -2.73 5.43
N ALA A 13 -8.62 -3.21 4.72
CA ALA A 13 -8.69 -3.16 3.26
C ALA A 13 -8.63 -1.73 2.72
N THR A 14 -9.30 -0.80 3.38
CA THR A 14 -9.22 0.64 3.07
C THR A 14 -7.79 1.17 3.20
N GLY A 15 -7.10 0.82 4.30
CA GLY A 15 -5.70 1.19 4.50
C GLY A 15 -4.76 0.61 3.45
N MET A 16 -4.95 -0.67 3.09
CA MET A 16 -4.16 -1.34 2.07
C MET A 16 -4.40 -0.75 0.67
N GLY A 17 -5.65 -0.45 0.34
CA GLY A 17 -6.06 0.16 -0.93
C GLY A 17 -5.57 1.59 -1.10
N LEU A 18 -5.93 2.49 -0.17
CA LEU A 18 -5.62 3.92 -0.30
C LEU A 18 -4.15 4.20 0.06
N GLY A 19 -3.64 3.59 1.13
CA GLY A 19 -2.25 3.77 1.57
C GLY A 19 -1.22 3.22 0.57
N GLY A 20 -1.60 2.23 -0.23
CA GLY A 20 -0.77 1.67 -1.30
C GLY A 20 -0.63 2.56 -2.53
N THR A 21 -1.33 3.69 -2.64
CA THR A 21 -1.30 4.52 -3.86
C THR A 21 -0.08 5.45 -3.94
N MET A 22 0.46 5.90 -2.81
CA MET A 22 1.54 6.88 -2.76
C MET A 22 2.78 6.50 -3.59
N PRO A 23 3.26 5.24 -3.58
CA PRO A 23 4.42 4.83 -4.36
C PRO A 23 4.25 4.93 -5.87
N PHE A 24 3.03 4.92 -6.39
CA PHE A 24 2.79 5.07 -7.83
C PHE A 24 3.06 6.49 -8.35
N PHE A 25 2.98 7.49 -7.46
CA PHE A 25 3.26 8.89 -7.81
C PHE A 25 4.68 9.31 -7.44
N SER A 26 5.21 8.80 -6.32
CA SER A 26 6.58 9.06 -5.89
C SER A 26 7.06 7.95 -4.94
N PRO A 27 7.73 6.90 -5.46
CA PRO A 27 8.22 5.80 -4.65
C PRO A 27 9.23 6.26 -3.60
N SER A 28 10.17 7.14 -3.99
CA SER A 28 11.17 7.71 -3.07
C SER A 28 10.52 8.46 -1.90
N ARG A 29 9.57 9.37 -2.18
CA ARG A 29 8.86 10.10 -1.13
C ARG A 29 8.03 9.16 -0.24
N ALA A 30 7.41 8.14 -0.83
CA ALA A 30 6.68 7.13 -0.07
C ALA A 30 7.61 6.39 0.90
N MET A 31 8.77 5.95 0.44
CA MET A 31 9.78 5.30 1.30
C MET A 31 10.22 6.18 2.46
N MET A 32 10.52 7.45 2.21
CA MET A 32 10.87 8.39 3.28
C MET A 32 9.72 8.59 4.28
N THR A 33 8.48 8.61 3.78
CA THR A 33 7.28 8.70 4.64
C THR A 33 7.11 7.45 5.53
N PHE A 34 7.52 6.27 5.03
CA PHE A 34 7.58 5.04 5.81
C PHE A 34 8.83 4.92 6.71
N GLY A 35 9.66 5.96 6.78
CA GLY A 35 10.84 6.01 7.64
C GLY A 35 12.05 5.26 7.10
N LEU A 36 12.05 4.89 5.81
CA LEU A 36 13.23 4.29 5.17
C LEU A 36 14.30 5.36 4.93
N PRO A 37 15.60 4.98 5.03
CA PRO A 37 16.69 5.95 4.91
C PRO A 37 16.80 6.52 3.49
N PRO A 38 17.29 7.78 3.32
CA PRO A 38 17.44 8.41 2.01
C PRO A 38 18.30 7.59 1.03
N SER A 39 19.36 6.94 1.51
CA SER A 39 20.21 6.08 0.69
C SER A 39 19.46 4.91 0.03
N LEU A 40 18.39 4.43 0.66
CA LEU A 40 17.50 3.42 0.09
C LEU A 40 16.41 4.05 -0.78
N ALA A 41 15.86 5.20 -0.35
CA ALA A 41 14.84 5.93 -1.11
C ALA A 41 15.36 6.41 -2.48
N ASP A 42 16.66 6.72 -2.59
CA ASP A 42 17.31 7.13 -3.83
C ASP A 42 17.71 5.96 -4.73
N ASN A 43 17.59 4.72 -4.26
CA ASN A 43 17.92 3.52 -5.03
C ASN A 43 16.76 3.14 -6.00
N PRO A 44 16.97 3.17 -7.33
CA PRO A 44 15.91 2.85 -8.29
C PRO A 44 15.33 1.44 -8.17
N ALA A 45 16.15 0.44 -7.82
CA ALA A 45 15.70 -0.94 -7.66
C ALA A 45 14.77 -1.08 -6.43
N ALA A 46 15.11 -0.38 -5.34
CA ALA A 46 14.23 -0.32 -4.17
C ALA A 46 12.90 0.36 -4.53
N GLN A 47 12.93 1.43 -5.34
CA GLN A 47 11.72 2.15 -5.78
C GLN A 47 10.77 1.26 -6.57
N VAL A 48 11.30 0.43 -7.47
CA VAL A 48 10.53 -0.58 -8.19
C VAL A 48 9.88 -1.57 -7.23
N LEU A 49 10.65 -2.12 -6.27
CA LEU A 49 10.12 -3.05 -5.27
C LEU A 49 9.00 -2.43 -4.44
N MET A 50 9.17 -1.17 -4.01
CA MET A 50 8.16 -0.44 -3.27
C MET A 50 6.84 -0.34 -4.04
N THR A 51 6.91 0.04 -5.31
CA THR A 51 5.72 0.14 -6.17
C THR A 51 5.04 -1.22 -6.38
N ILE A 52 5.81 -2.29 -6.59
CA ILE A 52 5.26 -3.65 -6.72
C ILE A 52 4.55 -4.09 -5.43
N MET A 53 5.19 -3.92 -4.28
CA MET A 53 4.60 -4.29 -2.98
C MET A 53 3.36 -3.46 -2.65
N ALA A 54 3.36 -2.19 -3.04
CA ALA A 54 2.21 -1.32 -2.90
C ALA A 54 1.05 -1.79 -3.79
N GLY A 55 1.32 -2.15 -5.05
CA GLY A 55 0.34 -2.76 -5.95
C GLY A 55 -0.26 -4.06 -5.41
N ARG A 56 0.57 -4.92 -4.78
CA ARG A 56 0.08 -6.10 -4.07
C ARG A 56 -0.89 -5.74 -2.95
N ASN A 57 -0.58 -4.73 -2.13
CA ASN A 57 -1.47 -4.30 -1.06
C ASN A 57 -2.80 -3.76 -1.60
N ILE A 58 -2.76 -2.98 -2.69
CA ILE A 58 -3.98 -2.51 -3.37
C ILE A 58 -4.83 -3.70 -3.83
N ALA A 59 -4.22 -4.68 -4.51
CA ALA A 59 -4.92 -5.86 -5.00
C ALA A 59 -5.58 -6.66 -3.85
N LEU A 60 -4.88 -6.82 -2.72
CA LEU A 60 -5.44 -7.47 -1.53
C LEU A 60 -6.59 -6.67 -0.91
N GLY A 61 -6.45 -5.34 -0.80
CA GLY A 61 -7.52 -4.47 -0.31
C GLY A 61 -8.76 -4.52 -1.20
N ALA A 62 -8.57 -4.48 -2.52
CA ALA A 62 -9.65 -4.62 -3.49
C ALA A 62 -10.33 -5.99 -3.39
N ALA A 63 -9.56 -7.08 -3.22
CA ALA A 63 -10.10 -8.42 -3.03
C ALA A 63 -10.99 -8.50 -1.79
N ILE A 64 -10.57 -7.93 -0.65
CA ILE A 64 -11.37 -7.92 0.59
C ILE A 64 -12.65 -7.08 0.44
N TRP A 65 -12.64 -6.04 -0.39
CA TRP A 65 -13.83 -5.24 -0.67
C TRP A 65 -14.83 -5.92 -1.62
N LEU A 66 -14.34 -6.73 -2.56
CA LEU A 66 -15.13 -7.25 -3.70
C LEU A 66 -15.50 -8.73 -3.59
N LEU A 67 -14.79 -9.52 -2.77
CA LEU A 67 -14.98 -10.97 -2.59
C LEU A 67 -15.51 -11.27 -1.18
#